data_AF-A0AAN8INW8-F1
#
_entry.id   AF-A0AAN8INW8-F1
#
_cell.length_a   1.000
_cell.length_b   1.000
_cell.length_c   1.000
_cell.angle_alpha   90.00
_cell.angle_beta   90.00
_cell.angle_gamma   90.00
#
_symmetry.space_group_name_H-M   'P 1'
#
loop_
_entity.id
_entity.type
_entity.pdbx_description
1 polymer ?
#
loop_
_entity_poly.entity_id
_entity_poly.type
_entity_poly.pdbx_seq_one_letter_code
_entity_poly.pdbx_strand_id
1 'polypeptide(L)'
;MHIRGIFGKDKTSTLLTSAVLLSLTYTIAGEFFDRFCVRPPHKGKGHFQNKQKECAVEFKLISKKDGQARDICESMVPYFVKEFKAGFPTKCVYERPLLKCDEEEAAFGENCVTVKGYGPFDKHTEACGRLQLHQLQSESEKNWIAVFFTGKGPEIWTSLSDEEGFKIKQKEGRKRREANNSIEETEEIKPIKLRTRISTDGEYRKGDLLYGDSKERHPFLCSRRSSYHATGLQVLVSNAKQLGFSLTTAKDRNGDDRPFIVFHNVFTVDASKFEANYKSFDHVCDVFPNGYVASRFDFQNYNEYKKVITSGMICLLCDTKEITRSVVFILDDSGSVGVAGWEEQKRFVANAVSKHLKGARTGVVKINCPAKKMLDMGQHTPAEIMSSLGPYHNGGSALGGAAYIAEQMLQRETTSAKGVIWLTDGDPGCSWDHGDYEYSASDKWRRENVRILYVAIQASPDKPEILRVAGDRSNVIKGDRFDNLDQAEILRNVMQKLCNEID
;
A
#
# COMPACT_ATOMS: atom_id res chain seq x y z
N MET A 1 72.85 2.75 25.90
CA MET A 1 73.25 2.16 24.60
C MET A 1 72.71 0.73 24.58
N HIS A 2 71.86 0.41 23.59
CA HIS A 2 71.29 -0.92 23.32
C HIS A 2 72.41 -1.98 23.12
N ILE A 3 72.18 -3.30 23.18
CA ILE A 3 71.68 -4.11 22.05
C ILE A 3 71.58 -5.62 22.44
N ARG A 4 70.46 -6.26 22.02
CA ARG A 4 70.18 -7.63 21.46
C ARG A 4 70.97 -8.85 21.97
N GLY A 5 70.44 -10.07 22.15
CA GLY A 5 69.46 -10.91 21.41
C GLY A 5 70.11 -12.31 21.25
N ILE A 6 69.45 -13.49 21.37
CA ILE A 6 68.87 -14.32 20.27
C ILE A 6 68.77 -15.80 20.76
N PHE A 7 67.59 -16.45 20.57
CA PHE A 7 67.22 -17.88 20.26
C PHE A 7 67.88 -19.09 20.98
N GLY A 8 67.24 -20.25 21.25
CA GLY A 8 65.89 -20.81 21.02
C GLY A 8 65.78 -22.34 21.35
N LYS A 9 64.53 -22.87 21.36
CA LYS A 9 64.02 -24.29 21.20
C LYS A 9 64.40 -25.38 22.25
N ASP A 10 63.60 -26.39 22.64
CA ASP A 10 62.22 -26.87 22.39
C ASP A 10 61.87 -28.01 23.42
N LYS A 11 60.61 -28.06 23.93
CA LYS A 11 59.70 -29.23 24.22
C LYS A 11 60.13 -30.37 25.21
N THR A 12 59.30 -30.97 26.09
CA THR A 12 57.81 -31.16 26.17
C THR A 12 57.32 -31.71 27.55
N SER A 13 56.16 -31.20 28.01
CA SER A 13 54.95 -31.86 28.64
C SER A 13 55.01 -32.54 30.04
N THR A 14 54.03 -32.49 30.99
CA THR A 14 52.56 -32.18 31.05
C THR A 14 52.14 -32.00 32.55
N LEU A 15 51.37 -31.00 33.04
CA LEU A 15 49.87 -30.89 33.18
C LEU A 15 49.55 -29.44 33.72
N LEU A 16 48.83 -28.52 33.03
CA LEU A 16 47.37 -28.33 32.73
C LEU A 16 46.53 -27.83 33.93
N THR A 17 45.80 -26.68 33.93
CA THR A 17 45.01 -25.94 32.91
C THR A 17 44.98 -24.42 33.24
N SER A 18 45.34 -23.46 32.36
CA SER A 18 44.65 -22.85 31.20
C SER A 18 43.90 -21.53 31.51
N ALA A 19 44.40 -20.43 30.92
CA ALA A 19 43.62 -19.24 30.62
C ALA A 19 42.70 -19.51 29.41
N VAL A 20 41.53 -18.88 29.38
CA VAL A 20 40.73 -18.71 28.15
C VAL A 20 40.36 -17.24 28.02
N LEU A 21 41.03 -16.57 27.08
CA LEU A 21 40.46 -15.45 26.34
C LEU A 21 39.42 -16.05 25.39
N LEU A 22 38.19 -15.56 25.43
CA LEU A 22 37.30 -15.61 24.27
C LEU A 22 36.56 -14.28 24.19
N SER A 23 37.05 -13.46 23.26
CA SER A 23 36.20 -12.60 22.46
C SER A 23 34.92 -13.35 22.11
N LEU A 24 33.78 -12.87 22.61
CA LEU A 24 32.54 -12.97 21.87
C LEU A 24 32.19 -11.54 21.47
N THR A 25 32.66 -11.19 20.28
CA THR A 25 31.84 -10.48 19.30
C THR A 25 30.37 -10.86 19.53
N TYR A 26 29.58 -9.94 20.09
CA TYR A 26 28.17 -9.90 19.76
C TYR A 26 28.00 -8.90 18.62
N THR A 27 28.58 -9.25 17.47
CA THR A 27 27.88 -9.07 16.20
C THR A 27 26.80 -10.15 16.16
N ILE A 28 25.65 -9.83 16.75
CA ILE A 28 24.34 -10.20 16.22
C ILE A 28 23.50 -8.96 16.49
N ALA A 29 23.46 -8.06 15.53
CA ALA A 29 22.65 -6.87 15.64
C ALA A 29 21.18 -7.29 15.43
N GLY A 30 20.56 -7.66 16.54
CA GLY A 30 19.12 -7.86 16.65
C GLY A 30 18.40 -6.53 16.91
N GLU A 31 17.23 -6.40 16.30
CA GLU A 31 16.34 -5.25 16.32
C GLU A 31 16.21 -4.63 17.72
N PHE A 32 16.28 -3.30 17.82
CA PHE A 32 16.22 -2.57 19.10
C PHE A 32 15.01 -2.94 19.97
N PHE A 33 13.88 -3.30 19.34
CA PHE A 33 12.68 -3.79 20.02
C PHE A 33 12.92 -5.12 20.74
N ASP A 34 13.61 -6.07 20.10
CA ASP A 34 13.94 -7.37 20.70
C ASP A 34 14.88 -7.18 21.90
N ARG A 35 15.84 -6.25 21.79
CA ARG A 35 16.71 -5.86 22.92
C ARG A 35 15.95 -5.22 24.07
N PHE A 36 15.05 -4.29 23.77
CA PHE A 36 14.14 -3.72 24.75
C PHE A 36 13.34 -4.82 25.45
N CYS A 37 12.82 -5.79 24.69
CA CYS A 37 12.01 -6.84 25.25
C CYS A 37 12.80 -7.77 26.18
N VAL A 38 14.06 -8.03 25.88
CA VAL A 38 14.93 -8.82 26.75
C VAL A 38 15.37 -8.00 27.98
N ARG A 39 15.62 -6.70 27.83
CA ARG A 39 16.10 -5.81 28.89
C ARG A 39 15.37 -4.45 28.87
N PRO A 40 14.15 -4.38 29.44
CA PRO A 40 13.43 -3.13 29.55
C PRO A 40 14.14 -2.15 30.48
N PRO A 41 13.93 -0.83 30.31
CA PRO A 41 14.42 0.17 31.24
C PRO A 41 13.80 -0.01 32.64
N HIS A 42 14.34 0.72 33.63
CA HIS A 42 13.82 0.74 35.01
C HIS A 42 13.71 -0.64 35.69
N LYS A 43 14.59 -1.58 35.35
CA LYS A 43 14.59 -2.96 35.89
C LYS A 43 13.27 -3.70 35.63
N GLY A 44 12.58 -3.34 34.54
CA GLY A 44 11.41 -4.08 34.07
C GLY A 44 11.78 -5.51 33.67
N LYS A 45 10.80 -6.39 33.66
CA LYS A 45 10.95 -7.76 33.14
C LYS A 45 10.12 -7.88 31.87
N GLY A 46 10.78 -8.11 30.74
CA GLY A 46 10.11 -8.28 29.46
C GLY A 46 10.05 -9.75 29.04
N HIS A 47 9.00 -10.10 28.32
CA HIS A 47 8.79 -11.41 27.72
C HIS A 47 8.29 -11.24 26.28
N PHE A 48 9.09 -11.72 25.33
CA PHE A 48 8.76 -11.63 23.92
C PHE A 48 7.80 -12.76 23.54
N GLN A 49 6.63 -12.39 23.06
CA GLN A 49 5.58 -13.32 22.63
C GLN A 49 5.74 -13.57 21.12
N ASN A 50 6.59 -14.53 20.75
CA ASN A 50 6.94 -14.85 19.36
C ASN A 50 5.72 -15.01 18.41
N LYS A 51 4.62 -15.58 18.90
CA LYS A 51 3.42 -15.83 18.09
C LYS A 51 2.66 -14.54 17.74
N GLN A 52 2.69 -13.55 18.63
CA GLN A 52 1.96 -12.29 18.49
C GLN A 52 2.87 -11.13 18.07
N LYS A 53 4.20 -11.36 18.06
CA LYS A 53 5.23 -10.31 17.85
C LYS A 53 5.04 -9.13 18.81
N GLU A 54 4.71 -9.46 20.06
CA GLU A 54 4.47 -8.48 21.11
C GLU A 54 5.52 -8.62 22.20
N CYS A 55 5.75 -7.54 22.92
CA CYS A 55 6.55 -7.55 24.12
C CYS A 55 5.70 -7.21 25.34
N ALA A 56 5.47 -8.19 26.21
CA ALA A 56 4.87 -7.93 27.53
C ALA A 56 5.97 -7.54 28.52
N VAL A 57 5.83 -6.37 29.14
CA VAL A 57 6.77 -5.81 30.11
C VAL A 57 6.08 -5.53 31.44
N GLU A 58 6.71 -5.99 32.51
CA GLU A 58 6.32 -5.67 33.89
C GLU A 58 7.28 -4.64 34.48
N PHE A 59 6.83 -3.40 34.64
CA PHE A 59 7.59 -2.36 35.33
C PHE A 59 7.32 -2.41 36.82
N LYS A 60 8.38 -2.33 37.64
CA LYS A 60 8.30 -2.27 39.10
C LYS A 60 7.85 -0.89 39.60
N LEU A 61 6.76 -0.38 39.03
CA LEU A 61 6.12 0.88 39.34
C LEU A 61 4.66 0.61 39.72
N ILE A 62 4.12 1.44 40.61
CA ILE A 62 2.75 1.32 41.10
C ILE A 62 1.85 2.24 40.27
N SER A 63 0.80 1.68 39.69
CA SER A 63 -0.30 2.43 39.09
C SER A 63 -1.62 2.06 39.77
N LYS A 64 -2.43 3.05 40.12
CA LYS A 64 -3.71 2.86 40.83
C LYS A 64 -4.90 2.72 39.89
N LYS A 65 -4.80 3.28 38.68
CA LYS A 65 -5.85 3.30 37.66
C LYS A 65 -5.23 3.10 36.29
N ASP A 66 -6.00 2.60 35.34
CA ASP A 66 -5.49 2.27 34.00
C ASP A 66 -4.97 3.50 33.24
N GLY A 67 -5.53 4.69 33.43
CA GLY A 67 -4.95 5.93 32.89
C GLY A 67 -3.52 6.18 33.38
N GLN A 68 -3.26 5.97 34.68
CA GLN A 68 -1.90 6.10 35.22
C GLN A 68 -0.97 4.99 34.70
N ALA A 69 -1.49 3.79 34.48
CA ALA A 69 -0.74 2.70 33.87
C ALA A 69 -0.35 3.04 32.43
N ARG A 70 -1.28 3.60 31.65
CA ARG A 70 -1.04 4.10 30.30
C ARG A 70 0.07 5.15 30.26
N ASP A 71 -0.02 6.18 31.11
CA ASP A 71 0.98 7.25 31.18
C ASP A 71 2.37 6.68 31.49
N ILE A 72 2.43 5.69 32.40
CA ILE A 72 3.69 4.98 32.69
C ILE A 72 4.15 4.22 31.45
N CYS A 73 3.30 3.42 30.81
CA CYS A 73 3.69 2.62 29.66
C CYS A 73 4.18 3.48 28.47
N GLU A 74 3.52 4.61 28.19
CA GLU A 74 3.87 5.54 27.10
C GLU A 74 5.14 6.36 27.41
N SER A 75 5.41 6.66 28.68
CA SER A 75 6.62 7.40 29.08
C SER A 75 7.88 6.54 29.24
N MET A 76 7.75 5.21 29.18
CA MET A 76 8.86 4.28 29.43
C MET A 76 9.62 3.86 28.17
N VAL A 77 9.00 3.95 27.00
CA VAL A 77 9.62 3.62 25.70
C VAL A 77 8.92 4.34 24.53
N PRO A 78 9.58 4.50 23.37
CA PRO A 78 9.01 5.10 22.17
C PRO A 78 8.12 4.14 21.35
N TYR A 79 7.64 3.04 21.93
CA TYR A 79 6.85 2.02 21.21
C TYR A 79 5.36 2.17 21.51
N PHE A 80 4.53 1.82 20.52
CA PHE A 80 3.08 1.85 20.69
C PHE A 80 2.63 0.88 21.78
N VAL A 81 1.88 1.39 22.74
CA VAL A 81 1.31 0.59 23.83
C VAL A 81 0.02 -0.02 23.32
N LYS A 82 0.03 -1.34 23.13
CA LYS A 82 -1.15 -2.11 22.72
C LYS A 82 -2.12 -2.30 23.88
N GLU A 83 -1.59 -2.70 25.04
CA GLU A 83 -2.37 -2.93 26.25
C GLU A 83 -1.62 -2.46 27.49
N PHE A 84 -2.36 -2.08 28.52
CA PHE A 84 -1.81 -1.71 29.83
C PHE A 84 -2.76 -2.16 30.92
N LYS A 85 -2.19 -2.46 32.10
CA LYS A 85 -2.98 -2.84 33.28
C LYS A 85 -2.40 -2.23 34.54
N ALA A 86 -3.27 -1.56 35.30
CA ALA A 86 -2.89 -0.98 36.57
C ALA A 86 -2.50 -2.05 37.61
N GLY A 87 -1.53 -1.71 38.46
CA GLY A 87 -1.12 -2.55 39.58
C GLY A 87 0.35 -2.39 39.96
N PHE A 88 0.85 -3.38 40.72
CA PHE A 88 2.26 -3.54 41.03
C PHE A 88 2.66 -5.01 40.82
N PRO A 89 3.47 -5.33 39.80
CA PRO A 89 4.02 -4.41 38.81
C PRO A 89 2.96 -3.85 37.85
N THR A 90 3.18 -2.62 37.34
CA THR A 90 2.41 -2.08 36.22
C THR A 90 2.76 -2.90 34.97
N LYS A 91 1.75 -3.40 34.25
CA LYS A 91 1.95 -4.25 33.07
C LYS A 91 1.69 -3.46 31.80
N CYS A 92 2.56 -3.60 30.82
CA CYS A 92 2.47 -2.96 29.51
C CYS A 92 2.70 -4.03 28.43
N VAL A 93 1.92 -4.00 27.36
CA VAL A 93 2.13 -4.82 26.16
C VAL A 93 2.43 -3.87 25.02
N TYR A 94 3.60 -4.04 24.43
CA TYR A 94 4.06 -3.26 23.28
C TYR A 94 3.97 -4.09 22.02
N GLU A 95 3.49 -3.48 20.95
CA GLU A 95 3.51 -4.09 19.63
C GLU A 95 4.88 -3.90 18.98
N ARG A 96 5.42 -4.94 18.34
CA ARG A 96 6.65 -4.79 17.56
C ARG A 96 6.40 -3.82 16.42
N PRO A 97 7.26 -2.80 16.23
CA PRO A 97 7.13 -1.89 15.10
C PRO A 97 6.99 -2.66 13.78
N LEU A 98 6.01 -2.28 12.97
CA LEU A 98 5.80 -2.87 11.65
C LEU A 98 6.89 -2.45 10.63
N LEU A 99 7.75 -1.54 11.06
CA LEU A 99 8.77 -0.84 10.29
C LEU A 99 10.12 -1.55 10.40
N LYS A 100 10.79 -1.67 9.27
CA LYS A 100 12.08 -2.29 9.03
C LYS A 100 13.16 -1.21 9.02
N CYS A 101 14.07 -1.32 9.98
CA CYS A 101 15.31 -0.56 10.04
C CYS A 101 16.52 -1.48 9.92
N ASP A 102 17.65 -0.93 9.50
CA ASP A 102 18.89 -1.70 9.44
C ASP A 102 19.38 -2.00 10.86
N GLU A 103 20.25 -2.99 10.96
CA GLU A 103 20.80 -3.53 12.21
C GLU A 103 21.41 -2.47 13.16
N GLU A 104 21.94 -1.38 12.61
CA GLU A 104 22.55 -0.26 13.34
C GLU A 104 21.63 0.96 13.52
N GLU A 105 20.37 0.85 13.08
CA GLU A 105 19.37 1.92 13.08
C GLU A 105 18.29 1.63 14.13
N ALA A 106 17.86 2.68 14.83
CA ALA A 106 16.74 2.65 15.77
C ALA A 106 15.50 3.23 15.10
N ALA A 107 14.36 2.54 15.23
CA ALA A 107 13.08 3.04 14.73
C ALA A 107 12.50 4.09 15.70
N PHE A 108 12.29 5.30 15.22
CA PHE A 108 11.58 6.38 15.90
C PHE A 108 10.49 6.92 14.97
N GLY A 109 9.22 6.73 15.36
CA GLY A 109 8.11 7.01 14.46
C GLY A 109 8.29 6.26 13.14
N GLU A 110 8.27 7.00 12.03
CA GLU A 110 8.48 6.46 10.68
C GLU A 110 9.94 6.48 10.22
N ASN A 111 10.87 6.92 11.06
CA ASN A 111 12.26 7.09 10.68
C ASN A 111 13.15 5.99 11.27
N CYS A 112 14.06 5.51 10.45
CA CYS A 112 15.21 4.74 10.90
C CYS A 112 16.35 5.72 11.18
N VAL A 113 16.70 5.87 12.46
CA VAL A 113 17.64 6.86 12.94
C VAL A 113 18.92 6.19 13.41
N THR A 114 20.07 6.77 13.08
CA THR A 114 21.37 6.29 13.54
C THR A 114 22.36 7.44 13.66
N VAL A 115 23.51 7.18 14.27
CA VAL A 115 24.56 8.19 14.46
C VAL A 115 25.76 7.82 13.58
N LYS A 116 26.11 8.70 12.65
CA LYS A 116 27.19 8.49 11.66
C LYS A 116 28.18 9.65 11.62
N GLY A 117 29.38 9.32 11.15
CA GLY A 117 30.45 10.29 10.89
C GLY A 117 30.91 11.08 12.11
N TYR A 118 31.84 12.01 11.88
CA TYR A 118 32.31 12.96 12.88
C TYR A 118 32.96 14.16 12.19
N GLY A 119 32.44 15.36 12.40
CA GLY A 119 32.90 16.52 11.63
C GLY A 119 32.18 17.84 11.91
N PRO A 120 32.60 18.90 11.20
CA PRO A 120 31.91 20.18 11.22
C PRO A 120 30.56 20.11 10.51
N PHE A 121 29.61 20.99 10.88
CA PHE A 121 28.20 20.88 10.49
C PHE A 121 27.97 20.87 8.97
N ASP A 122 28.78 21.60 8.21
CA ASP A 122 28.75 21.66 6.74
C ASP A 122 29.02 20.30 6.07
N LYS A 123 29.60 19.35 6.80
CA LYS A 123 29.90 17.99 6.32
C LYS A 123 28.79 16.96 6.55
N HIS A 124 27.59 17.39 6.97
CA HIS A 124 26.48 16.49 7.25
C HIS A 124 26.11 15.60 6.06
N THR A 125 26.07 16.11 4.83
CA THR A 125 25.74 15.31 3.63
C THR A 125 26.75 14.19 3.38
N GLU A 126 28.05 14.50 3.51
CA GLU A 126 29.13 13.53 3.38
C GLU A 126 29.09 12.49 4.51
N ALA A 127 28.84 12.94 5.75
CA ALA A 127 28.79 12.09 6.93
C ALA A 127 27.59 11.14 6.95
N CYS A 128 26.41 11.60 6.51
CA CYS A 128 25.20 10.78 6.45
C CYS A 128 25.15 9.88 5.19
N GLY A 129 25.87 10.24 4.13
CA GLY A 129 25.98 9.47 2.90
C GLY A 129 24.63 9.35 2.18
N ARG A 130 24.04 8.14 2.18
CA ARG A 130 22.69 7.90 1.62
C ARG A 130 21.56 8.31 2.55
N LEU A 131 21.86 8.56 3.82
CA LEU A 131 20.89 9.07 4.80
C LEU A 131 20.90 10.59 4.76
N GLN A 132 19.85 11.20 5.30
CA GLN A 132 19.77 12.65 5.48
C GLN A 132 20.05 13.03 6.93
N LEU A 133 20.43 14.30 7.16
CA LEU A 133 20.50 14.84 8.51
C LEU A 133 19.11 14.76 9.13
N HIS A 134 19.01 14.12 10.29
CA HIS A 134 17.73 13.88 10.93
C HIS A 134 17.15 15.19 11.49
N GLN A 135 15.90 15.44 11.12
CA GLN A 135 15.07 16.52 11.63
C GLN A 135 14.23 15.99 12.78
N LEU A 136 14.37 16.60 13.96
CA LEU A 136 13.54 16.28 15.12
C LEU A 136 12.12 16.81 14.87
N GLN A 137 11.14 15.95 15.09
CA GLN A 137 9.72 16.22 14.83
C GLN A 137 8.89 16.40 16.11
N SER A 138 9.42 16.03 17.29
CA SER A 138 8.71 16.29 18.56
C SER A 138 9.64 16.34 19.77
N GLU A 139 9.17 16.97 20.85
CA GLU A 139 9.85 16.95 22.16
C GLU A 139 10.03 15.52 22.71
N SER A 140 9.06 14.64 22.47
CA SER A 140 9.13 13.23 22.89
C SER A 140 10.23 12.49 22.15
N GLU A 141 10.27 12.60 20.81
CA GLU A 141 11.30 12.00 19.97
C GLU A 141 12.69 12.48 20.38
N LYS A 142 12.88 13.80 20.51
CA LYS A 142 14.13 14.41 20.95
C LYS A 142 14.64 13.79 22.26
N ASN A 143 13.78 13.68 23.26
CA ASN A 143 14.16 13.13 24.56
C ASN A 143 14.55 11.64 24.44
N TRP A 144 13.81 10.88 23.65
CA TRP A 144 14.12 9.47 23.40
C TRP A 144 15.43 9.28 22.64
N ILE A 145 15.68 10.04 21.58
CA ILE A 145 16.93 9.98 20.83
C ILE A 145 18.12 10.31 21.74
N ALA A 146 18.00 11.34 22.59
CA ALA A 146 19.04 11.64 23.57
C ALA A 146 19.31 10.47 24.52
N VAL A 147 18.26 9.72 24.90
CA VAL A 147 18.37 8.50 25.71
C VAL A 147 19.03 7.34 24.97
N PHE A 148 18.60 7.04 23.76
CA PHE A 148 19.10 5.91 22.99
C PHE A 148 20.55 6.08 22.56
N PHE A 149 20.97 7.32 22.24
CA PHE A 149 22.30 7.59 21.70
C PHE A 149 23.27 8.20 22.72
N THR A 150 23.01 8.08 24.02
CA THR A 150 23.91 8.53 25.11
C THR A 150 25.35 8.00 25.00
N GLY A 151 25.52 6.82 24.41
CA GLY A 151 26.82 6.18 24.18
C GLY A 151 27.60 6.71 22.98
N LYS A 152 26.97 7.49 22.08
CA LYS A 152 27.55 7.87 20.79
C LYS A 152 28.31 9.20 20.78
N GLY A 153 28.23 9.96 21.87
CA GLY A 153 28.92 11.26 22.03
C GLY A 153 28.11 12.16 22.95
N PRO A 154 28.72 13.16 23.63
CA PRO A 154 28.00 14.04 24.54
C PRO A 154 26.98 14.95 23.84
N GLU A 155 27.26 15.31 22.58
CA GLU A 155 26.48 16.17 21.71
C GLU A 155 26.48 15.56 20.29
N ILE A 156 25.38 15.73 19.56
CA ILE A 156 25.18 15.17 18.22
C ILE A 156 24.54 16.24 17.33
N TRP A 157 25.05 16.43 16.12
CA TRP A 157 24.45 17.33 15.13
C TRP A 157 23.09 16.82 14.65
N THR A 158 22.11 17.72 14.54
CA THR A 158 20.74 17.44 14.08
C THR A 158 20.12 18.71 13.50
N SER A 159 18.92 18.61 12.95
CA SER A 159 18.08 19.73 12.52
C SER A 159 16.69 19.62 13.16
N LEU A 160 15.85 20.63 12.94
CA LEU A 160 14.46 20.66 13.44
C LEU A 160 13.51 20.71 12.25
N SER A 161 12.30 20.16 12.40
CA SER A 161 11.21 20.42 11.45
C SER A 161 10.60 21.80 11.69
N ASP A 162 10.07 22.41 10.63
CA ASP A 162 9.50 23.77 10.67
C ASP A 162 8.21 23.89 11.51
N GLU A 163 7.60 22.77 11.86
CA GLU A 163 6.27 22.70 12.48
C GLU A 163 6.26 22.84 14.01
N GLU A 164 7.42 22.83 14.69
CA GLU A 164 7.48 22.68 16.16
C GLU A 164 8.25 23.79 16.89
N GLY A 165 7.68 24.25 18.02
CA GLY A 165 8.19 25.33 18.86
C GLY A 165 9.30 24.92 19.83
N PHE A 166 10.36 24.28 19.35
CA PHE A 166 11.47 23.80 20.18
C PHE A 166 12.18 24.92 20.96
N LYS A 167 12.48 24.67 22.25
CA LYS A 167 13.31 25.58 23.06
C LYS A 167 14.79 25.26 22.86
N ILE A 168 15.48 26.11 22.10
CA ILE A 168 16.93 26.00 21.87
C ILE A 168 17.67 26.93 22.83
N LYS A 169 18.62 26.40 23.59
CA LYS A 169 19.47 27.20 24.48
C LYS A 169 20.66 27.76 23.70
N GLN A 170 21.03 29.00 24.02
CA GLN A 170 22.32 29.54 23.63
C GLN A 170 23.35 29.24 24.70
N LYS A 171 24.58 28.91 24.30
CA LYS A 171 25.68 28.77 25.23
C LYS A 171 26.10 30.16 25.70
N GLU A 172 25.90 30.48 26.99
CA GLU A 172 26.36 31.74 27.56
C GLU A 172 27.90 31.79 27.52
N GLY A 173 28.44 32.50 26.53
CA GLY A 173 29.89 32.57 26.33
C GLY A 173 30.39 33.51 25.23
N ARG A 174 29.52 33.95 24.31
CA ARG A 174 29.84 35.04 23.38
C ARG A 174 28.63 35.92 23.16
N LYS A 175 28.55 37.04 23.90
CA LYS A 175 27.75 38.20 23.51
C LYS A 175 28.19 38.60 22.10
N ARG A 176 27.41 38.27 21.08
CA ARG A 176 27.59 38.81 19.74
C ARG A 176 27.12 40.26 19.82
N ARG A 177 28.04 41.21 19.65
CA ARG A 177 27.70 42.62 19.41
C ARG A 177 26.64 42.67 18.32
N GLU A 178 25.54 43.32 18.61
CA GLU A 178 24.52 43.73 17.65
C GLU A 178 25.24 44.45 16.50
N ALA A 179 25.26 43.80 15.35
CA ALA A 179 25.48 44.46 14.08
C ALA A 179 24.18 44.30 13.32
N ASN A 180 23.39 45.37 13.31
CA ASN A 180 22.35 45.61 12.34
C ASN A 180 22.95 45.38 10.95
N ASN A 181 22.59 44.27 10.33
CA ASN A 181 22.59 44.13 8.89
C ASN A 181 21.43 43.19 8.55
N SER A 182 20.48 43.75 7.80
CA SER A 182 19.52 43.02 6.98
C SER A 182 20.29 42.00 6.14
N ILE A 183 20.27 40.75 6.57
CA ILE A 183 20.75 39.62 5.79
C ILE A 183 19.51 39.02 5.14
N GLU A 184 19.48 39.06 3.81
CA GLU A 184 18.55 38.30 2.99
C GLU A 184 18.45 36.86 3.50
N GLU A 185 17.22 36.40 3.75
CA GLU A 185 16.91 35.03 4.13
C GLU A 185 17.33 34.06 3.02
N THR A 186 18.58 33.62 3.04
CA THR A 186 18.93 32.32 2.46
C THR A 186 18.53 31.24 3.46
N GLU A 187 17.74 30.25 3.01
CA GLU A 187 17.27 29.05 3.75
C GLU A 187 18.41 28.15 4.27
N GLU A 188 19.38 28.69 4.99
CA GLU A 188 20.54 27.94 5.48
C GLU A 188 20.18 27.24 6.80
N ILE A 189 20.22 25.90 6.80
CA ILE A 189 19.91 25.07 7.97
C ILE A 189 20.82 25.48 9.14
N LYS A 190 20.21 25.87 10.27
CA LYS A 190 20.95 26.33 11.45
C LYS A 190 21.68 25.15 12.13
N PRO A 191 22.95 25.33 12.56
CA PRO A 191 23.71 24.29 13.25
C PRO A 191 23.16 24.06 14.67
N ILE A 192 22.45 22.94 14.85
CA ILE A 192 21.79 22.57 16.12
C ILE A 192 22.36 21.25 16.64
N LYS A 193 22.65 21.22 17.94
CA LYS A 193 23.16 20.03 18.63
C LYS A 193 22.14 19.50 19.62
N LEU A 194 21.95 18.20 19.62
CA LEU A 194 21.24 17.46 20.65
C LEU A 194 22.21 16.98 21.72
N ARG A 195 21.95 17.35 22.97
CA ARG A 195 22.72 16.87 24.11
C ARG A 195 22.25 15.49 24.57
N THR A 196 23.14 14.50 24.60
CA THR A 196 22.78 13.13 25.02
C THR A 196 23.30 12.77 26.42
N ARG A 197 24.21 13.58 26.99
CA ARG A 197 24.76 13.41 28.34
C ARG A 197 24.51 14.65 29.20
N ILE A 198 24.24 14.40 30.48
CA ILE A 198 24.12 15.45 31.51
C ILE A 198 25.44 16.20 31.60
N SER A 199 25.38 17.53 31.65
CA SER A 199 26.56 18.35 31.89
C SER A 199 27.09 18.19 33.29
N THR A 200 28.42 18.17 33.45
CA THR A 200 29.07 18.08 34.75
C THR A 200 28.79 19.29 35.65
N ASP A 201 28.48 20.44 35.04
CA ASP A 201 28.10 21.70 35.71
C ASP A 201 26.60 21.83 36.00
N GLY A 202 25.77 20.89 35.52
CA GLY A 202 24.31 20.91 35.67
C GLY A 202 23.57 21.96 34.82
N GLU A 203 24.28 22.79 34.04
CA GLU A 203 23.72 23.87 33.22
C GLU A 203 22.86 23.32 32.07
N TYR A 204 23.31 22.21 31.49
CA TYR A 204 22.63 21.52 30.40
C TYR A 204 22.22 20.11 30.79
N ARG A 205 20.95 19.81 30.53
CA ARG A 205 20.32 18.53 30.73
C ARG A 205 20.40 17.70 29.45
N LYS A 206 20.31 16.39 29.63
CA LYS A 206 20.09 15.46 28.53
C LYS A 206 18.77 15.79 27.82
N GLY A 207 18.79 15.83 26.50
CA GLY A 207 17.65 16.26 25.68
C GLY A 207 17.62 17.76 25.38
N ASP A 208 18.54 18.56 25.94
CA ASP A 208 18.63 19.98 25.58
C ASP A 208 19.12 20.14 24.13
N LEU A 209 18.52 21.10 23.42
CA LEU A 209 18.97 21.57 22.11
C LEU A 209 19.82 22.81 22.27
N LEU A 210 20.97 22.83 21.61
CA LEU A 210 21.95 23.92 21.68
C LEU A 210 22.26 24.43 20.29
N TYR A 211 22.36 25.76 20.13
CA TYR A 211 23.08 26.30 18.98
C TYR A 211 24.56 25.95 19.08
N GLY A 212 25.13 25.41 18.00
CA GLY A 212 26.54 25.11 17.90
C GLY A 212 27.25 26.07 16.95
N ASP A 213 28.55 26.31 17.16
CA ASP A 213 29.41 26.87 16.12
C ASP A 213 29.60 25.79 15.04
N SER A 214 29.32 26.12 13.77
CA SER A 214 29.36 25.16 12.65
C SER A 214 30.74 24.50 12.47
N LYS A 215 31.80 25.11 13.01
CA LYS A 215 33.17 24.55 13.00
C LYS A 215 33.42 23.50 14.08
N GLU A 216 32.54 23.40 15.09
CA GLU A 216 32.66 22.36 16.10
C GLU A 216 32.50 20.97 15.47
N ARG A 217 33.20 19.98 16.03
CA ARG A 217 33.20 18.62 15.49
C ARG A 217 32.39 17.71 16.38
N HIS A 218 31.30 17.19 15.85
CA HIS A 218 30.41 16.25 16.54
C HIS A 218 29.98 15.15 15.56
N PRO A 219 29.51 14.01 16.06
CA PRO A 219 28.84 13.03 15.21
C PRO A 219 27.48 13.56 14.72
N PHE A 220 26.95 12.97 13.66
CA PHE A 220 25.70 13.40 13.03
C PHE A 220 24.58 12.41 13.28
N LEU A 221 23.42 12.92 13.63
CA LEU A 221 22.19 12.16 13.68
C LEU A 221 21.62 12.09 12.26
N CYS A 222 21.59 10.90 11.70
CA CYS A 222 21.17 10.67 10.33
C CYS A 222 19.93 9.77 10.32
N SER A 223 19.01 10.03 9.39
CA SER A 223 17.82 9.22 9.24
C SER A 223 17.43 8.99 7.79
N ARG A 224 16.60 7.97 7.60
CA ARG A 224 15.79 7.73 6.40
C ARG A 224 14.39 7.33 6.83
N ARG A 225 13.41 7.48 5.93
CA ARG A 225 12.12 6.84 6.11
C ARG A 225 12.32 5.32 6.19
N SER A 226 11.67 4.72 7.17
CA SER A 226 11.59 3.28 7.33
C SER A 226 10.71 2.67 6.23
N SER A 227 11.00 1.42 5.89
CA SER A 227 10.14 0.61 5.03
C SER A 227 9.36 -0.37 5.90
N TYR A 228 8.27 -0.97 5.40
CA TYR A 228 7.55 -1.98 6.18
C TYR A 228 8.24 -3.34 6.10
N HIS A 229 8.20 -4.13 7.17
CA HIS A 229 8.45 -5.56 7.04
C HIS A 229 7.35 -6.18 6.16
N ALA A 230 7.67 -7.22 5.38
CA ALA A 230 6.66 -7.92 4.57
C ALA A 230 5.43 -8.37 5.39
N THR A 231 5.66 -8.81 6.62
CA THR A 231 4.56 -9.16 7.55
C THR A 231 3.84 -7.94 8.12
N GLY A 232 4.54 -6.83 8.40
CA GLY A 232 3.89 -5.60 8.83
C GLY A 232 3.02 -4.98 7.75
N LEU A 233 3.47 -5.07 6.50
CA LEU A 233 2.71 -4.67 5.33
C LEU A 233 1.46 -5.54 5.14
N GLN A 234 1.56 -6.86 5.34
CA GLN A 234 0.40 -7.77 5.31
C GLN A 234 -0.62 -7.44 6.40
N VAL A 235 -0.17 -7.15 7.62
CA VAL A 235 -1.05 -6.75 8.73
C VAL A 235 -1.77 -5.44 8.40
N LEU A 236 -1.05 -4.44 7.90
CA LEU A 236 -1.62 -3.16 7.51
C LEU A 236 -2.66 -3.31 6.39
N VAL A 237 -2.33 -4.07 5.33
CA VAL A 237 -3.27 -4.39 4.24
C VAL A 237 -4.49 -5.17 4.75
N SER A 238 -4.29 -6.13 5.66
CA SER A 238 -5.38 -6.93 6.23
C SER A 238 -6.32 -6.08 7.08
N ASN A 239 -5.79 -5.24 7.96
CA ASN A 239 -6.58 -4.36 8.83
C ASN A 239 -7.37 -3.35 8.00
N ALA A 240 -6.75 -2.74 7.01
CA ALA A 240 -7.43 -1.79 6.15
C ALA A 240 -8.52 -2.47 5.29
N LYS A 241 -8.31 -3.71 4.84
CA LYS A 241 -9.36 -4.52 4.19
C LYS A 241 -10.55 -4.81 5.10
N GLN A 242 -10.30 -5.08 6.39
CA GLN A 242 -11.39 -5.26 7.36
C GLN A 242 -12.21 -3.99 7.56
N LEU A 243 -11.58 -2.82 7.40
CA LEU A 243 -12.22 -1.51 7.43
C LEU A 243 -12.87 -1.12 6.08
N GLY A 244 -12.85 -2.02 5.08
CA GLY A 244 -13.48 -1.81 3.78
C GLY A 244 -12.60 -1.10 2.74
N PHE A 245 -11.33 -0.81 3.05
CA PHE A 245 -10.41 -0.21 2.09
C PHE A 245 -9.76 -1.26 1.18
N SER A 246 -9.69 -0.98 -0.11
CA SER A 246 -8.92 -1.79 -1.08
C SER A 246 -7.49 -1.26 -1.17
N LEU A 247 -6.55 -2.01 -0.61
CA LEU A 247 -5.13 -1.65 -0.60
C LEU A 247 -4.34 -2.49 -1.59
N THR A 248 -3.46 -1.82 -2.31
CA THR A 248 -2.52 -2.44 -3.24
C THR A 248 -1.10 -2.08 -2.86
N THR A 249 -0.24 -3.09 -2.78
CA THR A 249 1.19 -2.89 -2.57
C THR A 249 1.89 -2.58 -3.89
N ALA A 250 2.73 -1.56 -3.90
CA ALA A 250 3.64 -1.26 -5.01
C ALA A 250 4.96 -0.70 -4.50
N LYS A 251 5.98 -0.65 -5.37
CA LYS A 251 7.28 -0.07 -5.02
C LYS A 251 7.30 1.44 -5.19
N ASP A 252 7.76 2.13 -4.15
CA ASP A 252 7.98 3.57 -4.17
C ASP A 252 9.21 3.95 -5.00
N ARG A 253 9.48 5.26 -5.15
CA ARG A 253 10.62 5.79 -5.90
C ARG A 253 12.00 5.27 -5.42
N ASN A 254 12.09 4.81 -4.19
CA ASN A 254 13.31 4.25 -3.59
C ASN A 254 13.39 2.71 -3.74
N GLY A 255 12.34 2.07 -4.26
CA GLY A 255 12.24 0.62 -4.44
C GLY A 255 11.65 -0.13 -3.24
N ASP A 256 11.19 0.60 -2.22
CA ASP A 256 10.59 0.04 -1.01
C ASP A 256 9.11 -0.29 -1.26
N ASP A 257 8.65 -1.43 -0.72
CA ASP A 257 7.24 -1.82 -0.83
C ASP A 257 6.38 -0.92 0.08
N ARG A 258 5.40 -0.24 -0.52
CA ARG A 258 4.43 0.61 0.19
C ARG A 258 2.99 0.18 -0.09
N PRO A 259 2.10 0.29 0.91
CA PRO A 259 0.68 0.13 0.69
C PRO A 259 0.09 1.42 0.11
N PHE A 260 -0.75 1.29 -0.92
CA PHE A 260 -1.48 2.40 -1.53
C PHE A 260 -2.97 2.14 -1.42
N ILE A 261 -3.71 3.18 -1.03
CA ILE A 261 -5.17 3.23 -1.09
C ILE A 261 -5.53 4.05 -2.32
N VAL A 262 -6.40 3.53 -3.16
CA VAL A 262 -6.98 4.32 -4.24
C VAL A 262 -8.31 4.86 -3.75
N PHE A 263 -8.36 6.17 -3.49
CA PHE A 263 -9.62 6.85 -3.25
C PHE A 263 -10.34 7.07 -4.57
N HIS A 264 -11.64 6.84 -4.53
CA HIS A 264 -12.51 6.90 -5.70
C HIS A 264 -13.34 8.19 -5.75
N ASN A 265 -12.91 9.20 -5.02
CA ASN A 265 -13.63 10.46 -4.94
C ASN A 265 -12.95 11.50 -5.81
N VAL A 266 -13.75 12.30 -6.50
CA VAL A 266 -13.28 13.54 -7.13
C VAL A 266 -13.18 14.57 -6.02
N PHE A 267 -11.97 15.05 -5.73
CA PHE A 267 -11.78 16.19 -4.85
C PHE A 267 -11.62 17.44 -5.68
N THR A 268 -12.39 18.47 -5.35
CA THR A 268 -12.23 19.80 -5.95
C THR A 268 -10.98 20.45 -5.40
N VAL A 269 -10.18 21.05 -6.28
CA VAL A 269 -9.06 21.91 -5.88
C VAL A 269 -9.34 23.36 -6.19
N ASP A 270 -8.90 24.22 -5.28
CA ASP A 270 -8.79 25.64 -5.56
C ASP A 270 -7.76 25.83 -6.67
N ALA A 271 -8.19 26.43 -7.78
CA ALA A 271 -7.34 26.73 -8.90
C ALA A 271 -7.43 28.21 -9.24
N SER A 272 -6.28 28.83 -9.48
CA SER A 272 -6.23 30.08 -10.23
C SER A 272 -6.40 29.78 -11.72
N LYS A 273 -6.51 30.84 -12.55
CA LYS A 273 -6.58 30.70 -14.02
C LYS A 273 -5.39 29.94 -14.62
N PHE A 274 -4.26 29.86 -13.91
CA PHE A 274 -3.00 29.33 -14.44
C PHE A 274 -2.42 28.16 -13.65
N GLU A 275 -2.92 27.89 -12.45
CA GLU A 275 -2.33 26.89 -11.57
C GLU A 275 -3.37 26.34 -10.57
N ALA A 276 -3.44 25.01 -10.49
CA ALA A 276 -4.23 24.31 -9.49
C ALA A 276 -3.40 24.11 -8.21
N ASN A 277 -3.97 24.42 -7.05
CA ASN A 277 -3.33 24.23 -5.76
C ASN A 277 -3.58 22.79 -5.27
N TYR A 278 -2.57 21.94 -5.40
CA TYR A 278 -2.67 20.54 -4.98
C TYR A 278 -2.36 20.31 -3.50
N LYS A 279 -1.92 21.33 -2.74
CA LYS A 279 -1.56 21.15 -1.33
C LYS A 279 -2.75 20.73 -0.46
N SER A 280 -3.97 21.08 -0.88
CA SER A 280 -5.18 20.69 -0.16
C SER A 280 -5.56 19.22 -0.35
N PHE A 281 -4.97 18.51 -1.32
CA PHE A 281 -5.25 17.09 -1.54
C PHE A 281 -4.70 16.21 -0.41
N ASP A 282 -3.57 16.60 0.18
CA ASP A 282 -2.95 15.83 1.25
C ASP A 282 -3.85 15.74 2.49
N HIS A 283 -4.77 16.71 2.70
CA HIS A 283 -5.74 16.69 3.79
C HIS A 283 -6.67 15.46 3.79
N VAL A 284 -6.94 14.90 2.61
CA VAL A 284 -7.72 13.65 2.50
C VAL A 284 -7.01 12.50 3.20
N CYS A 285 -5.67 12.56 3.23
CA CYS A 285 -4.81 11.55 3.78
C CYS A 285 -4.38 11.85 5.23
N ASP A 286 -4.78 12.97 5.84
CA ASP A 286 -4.43 13.34 7.23
C ASP A 286 -4.90 12.31 8.27
N VAL A 287 -5.92 11.50 7.93
CA VAL A 287 -6.39 10.39 8.76
C VAL A 287 -5.36 9.26 8.88
N PHE A 288 -4.36 9.22 7.98
CA PHE A 288 -3.24 8.31 8.04
C PHE A 288 -1.99 9.08 8.48
N PRO A 289 -1.19 8.53 9.43
CA PRO A 289 0.10 9.11 9.77
C PRO A 289 0.95 9.31 8.51
N ASN A 290 1.34 10.56 8.24
CA ASN A 290 2.10 10.97 7.05
C ASN A 290 1.51 10.52 5.72
N GLY A 291 0.19 10.31 5.67
CA GLY A 291 -0.52 10.06 4.43
C GLY A 291 -0.45 11.28 3.53
N TYR A 292 -0.14 11.08 2.26
CA TYR A 292 -0.16 12.13 1.25
C TYR A 292 -0.67 11.56 -0.07
N VAL A 293 -1.09 12.43 -0.98
CA VAL A 293 -1.55 11.99 -2.29
C VAL A 293 -0.36 11.67 -3.17
N ALA A 294 -0.20 10.39 -3.49
CA ALA A 294 0.89 9.90 -4.33
C ALA A 294 0.66 10.27 -5.80
N SER A 295 1.69 10.85 -6.42
CA SER A 295 1.76 11.10 -7.86
C SER A 295 2.45 9.94 -8.58
N ARG A 296 2.43 9.94 -9.93
CA ARG A 296 3.20 8.98 -10.73
C ARG A 296 4.71 8.95 -10.41
N PHE A 297 5.25 10.04 -9.86
CA PHE A 297 6.68 10.19 -9.55
C PHE A 297 7.07 9.59 -8.20
N ASP A 298 6.09 9.20 -7.39
CA ASP A 298 6.31 8.54 -6.11
C ASP A 298 6.57 7.03 -6.26
N PHE A 299 6.46 6.49 -7.47
CA PHE A 299 6.63 5.08 -7.79
C PHE A 299 8.00 4.81 -8.41
N GLN A 300 8.51 3.60 -8.21
CA GLN A 300 9.80 3.17 -8.78
C GLN A 300 9.81 3.29 -10.31
N ASN A 301 8.68 2.96 -10.93
CA ASN A 301 8.49 3.01 -12.38
C ASN A 301 7.00 3.00 -12.72
N TYR A 302 6.70 3.21 -14.00
CA TYR A 302 5.33 3.25 -14.51
C TYR A 302 4.54 1.95 -14.27
N ASN A 303 5.19 0.78 -14.24
CA ASN A 303 4.50 -0.48 -14.00
C ASN A 303 4.02 -0.57 -12.55
N GLU A 304 4.80 -0.09 -11.58
CA GLU A 304 4.41 -0.01 -10.17
C GLU A 304 3.24 0.96 -9.97
N TYR A 305 3.29 2.13 -10.62
CA TYR A 305 2.16 3.05 -10.67
C TYR A 305 0.91 2.40 -11.26
N LYS A 306 1.06 1.71 -12.40
CA LYS A 306 -0.03 1.01 -13.10
C LYS A 306 -0.68 -0.05 -12.20
N LYS A 307 0.09 -0.80 -11.40
CA LYS A 307 -0.46 -1.78 -10.46
C LYS A 307 -1.47 -1.15 -9.51
N VAL A 308 -1.16 0.02 -8.95
CA VAL A 308 -2.05 0.71 -8.00
C VAL A 308 -3.30 1.22 -8.69
N ILE A 309 -3.18 1.96 -9.78
CA ILE A 309 -4.36 2.55 -10.45
C ILE A 309 -5.27 1.50 -11.10
N THR A 310 -4.74 0.34 -11.51
CA THR A 310 -5.54 -0.73 -12.14
C THR A 310 -6.20 -1.67 -11.13
N SER A 311 -5.58 -1.86 -9.96
CA SER A 311 -6.15 -2.68 -8.88
C SER A 311 -7.24 -1.95 -8.08
N GLY A 312 -7.15 -0.63 -8.00
CA GLY A 312 -8.21 0.24 -7.52
C GLY A 312 -9.27 0.57 -8.58
N MET A 313 -9.23 0.02 -9.79
CA MET A 313 -10.25 0.35 -10.78
C MET A 313 -11.54 -0.45 -10.52
N ILE A 314 -12.23 -0.13 -9.42
CA ILE A 314 -13.69 -0.33 -9.36
C ILE A 314 -14.27 0.70 -10.31
N CYS A 315 -15.14 0.24 -11.20
CA CYS A 315 -15.99 0.98 -12.13
C CYS A 315 -16.37 2.39 -11.59
N LEU A 316 -15.50 3.38 -11.80
CA LEU A 316 -15.57 4.70 -11.18
C LEU A 316 -16.19 5.77 -12.07
N LEU A 317 -16.43 5.40 -13.32
CA LEU A 317 -17.26 6.19 -14.23
C LEU A 317 -18.71 5.71 -14.10
N CYS A 318 -19.24 5.81 -12.88
CA CYS A 318 -20.65 5.57 -12.59
C CYS A 318 -21.30 6.60 -11.66
N ASP A 319 -20.56 7.52 -11.01
CA ASP A 319 -21.12 8.25 -9.84
C ASP A 319 -21.00 9.79 -9.83
N THR A 320 -20.92 10.44 -10.99
CA THR A 320 -21.17 11.92 -11.05
C THR A 320 -22.16 12.37 -12.13
N LYS A 321 -22.79 11.39 -12.79
CA LYS A 321 -24.07 11.46 -13.47
C LYS A 321 -24.74 10.14 -13.12
N GLU A 322 -26.06 10.08 -12.88
CA GLU A 322 -26.76 8.79 -12.84
C GLU A 322 -26.63 8.13 -14.22
N ILE A 323 -25.50 7.44 -14.46
CA ILE A 323 -25.29 6.63 -15.65
C ILE A 323 -26.15 5.40 -15.42
N THR A 324 -27.40 5.49 -15.83
CA THR A 324 -28.23 4.30 -15.98
C THR A 324 -27.57 3.45 -17.05
N ARG A 325 -27.30 2.18 -16.74
CA ARG A 325 -26.62 1.24 -17.63
C ARG A 325 -27.53 0.08 -17.97
N SER A 326 -27.56 -0.29 -19.24
CA SER A 326 -28.22 -1.48 -19.75
C SER A 326 -27.20 -2.46 -20.33
N VAL A 327 -27.26 -3.72 -19.91
CA VAL A 327 -26.36 -4.77 -20.41
C VAL A 327 -27.16 -5.97 -20.89
N VAL A 328 -26.98 -6.36 -22.15
CA VAL A 328 -27.52 -7.61 -22.68
C VAL A 328 -26.42 -8.67 -22.67
N PHE A 329 -26.68 -9.80 -22.03
CA PHE A 329 -25.85 -10.99 -22.12
C PHE A 329 -26.37 -11.89 -23.25
N ILE A 330 -25.49 -12.30 -24.15
CA ILE A 330 -25.78 -13.28 -25.19
C ILE A 330 -24.96 -14.53 -24.85
N LEU A 331 -25.65 -15.62 -24.50
CA LEU A 331 -25.05 -16.85 -23.96
C LEU A 331 -25.23 -18.02 -24.91
N ASP A 332 -24.22 -18.89 -24.99
CA ASP A 332 -24.23 -20.06 -25.85
C ASP A 332 -24.83 -21.29 -25.15
N ASP A 333 -25.86 -21.91 -25.75
CA ASP A 333 -26.49 -23.17 -25.29
C ASP A 333 -26.36 -24.27 -26.37
N SER A 334 -25.34 -24.13 -27.23
CA SER A 334 -25.05 -25.08 -28.29
C SER A 334 -24.28 -26.31 -27.81
N GLY A 335 -24.19 -27.32 -28.68
CA GLY A 335 -23.57 -28.61 -28.37
C GLY A 335 -22.12 -28.57 -27.87
N SER A 336 -21.33 -27.58 -28.30
CA SER A 336 -19.93 -27.43 -27.90
C SER A 336 -19.77 -26.99 -26.43
N VAL A 337 -20.81 -26.39 -25.85
CA VAL A 337 -20.80 -25.86 -24.49
C VAL A 337 -20.93 -26.97 -23.44
N GLY A 338 -21.85 -27.91 -23.66
CA GLY A 338 -22.19 -28.96 -22.71
C GLY A 338 -22.83 -28.46 -21.41
N VAL A 339 -23.28 -29.40 -20.57
CA VAL A 339 -23.99 -29.10 -19.31
C VAL A 339 -23.12 -28.28 -18.35
N ALA A 340 -21.86 -28.68 -18.16
CA ALA A 340 -20.95 -27.99 -17.26
C ALA A 340 -20.65 -26.56 -17.72
N GLY A 341 -20.43 -26.37 -19.03
CA GLY A 341 -20.24 -25.06 -19.62
C GLY A 341 -21.43 -24.12 -19.47
N TRP A 342 -22.65 -24.67 -19.60
CA TRP A 342 -23.87 -23.91 -19.38
C TRP A 342 -24.00 -23.43 -17.93
N GLU A 343 -23.70 -24.29 -16.95
CA GLU A 343 -23.68 -23.89 -15.54
C GLU A 343 -22.64 -22.80 -15.25
N GLU A 344 -21.48 -22.84 -15.89
CA GLU A 344 -20.46 -21.79 -15.77
C GLU A 344 -20.92 -20.45 -16.36
N GLN A 345 -21.62 -20.45 -17.49
CA GLN A 345 -22.19 -19.23 -18.07
C GLN A 345 -23.28 -18.63 -17.18
N LYS A 346 -24.16 -19.45 -16.61
CA LYS A 346 -25.19 -18.99 -15.66
C LYS A 346 -24.56 -18.32 -14.43
N ARG A 347 -23.55 -18.97 -13.85
CA ARG A 347 -22.78 -18.44 -12.72
C ARG A 347 -22.04 -17.15 -13.09
N PHE A 348 -21.49 -17.06 -14.29
CA PHE A 348 -20.84 -15.84 -14.79
C PHE A 348 -21.81 -14.65 -14.79
N VAL A 349 -23.01 -14.80 -15.35
CA VAL A 349 -24.01 -13.72 -15.37
C VAL A 349 -24.45 -13.36 -13.95
N ALA A 350 -24.76 -14.36 -13.11
CA ALA A 350 -25.17 -14.12 -11.73
C ALA A 350 -24.09 -13.37 -10.91
N ASN A 351 -22.82 -13.72 -11.11
CA ASN A 351 -21.67 -13.05 -10.49
C ASN A 351 -21.48 -11.63 -11.03
N ALA A 352 -21.62 -11.42 -12.34
CA ALA A 352 -21.53 -10.10 -12.94
C ALA A 352 -22.59 -9.15 -12.37
N VAL A 353 -23.84 -9.60 -12.32
CA VAL A 353 -24.96 -8.79 -11.80
C VAL A 353 -24.81 -8.50 -10.31
N SER A 354 -24.50 -9.50 -9.49
CA SER A 354 -24.39 -9.29 -8.04
C SER A 354 -23.21 -8.43 -7.62
N LYS A 355 -22.06 -8.54 -8.30
CA LYS A 355 -20.80 -7.95 -7.84
C LYS A 355 -20.46 -6.63 -8.54
N HIS A 356 -20.82 -6.48 -9.81
CA HIS A 356 -20.28 -5.40 -10.65
C HIS A 356 -21.34 -4.57 -11.38
N LEU A 357 -22.55 -5.09 -11.56
CA LEU A 357 -23.64 -4.41 -12.28
C LEU A 357 -24.85 -4.13 -11.38
N LYS A 358 -24.60 -3.82 -10.09
CA LYS A 358 -25.68 -3.42 -9.17
C LYS A 358 -26.39 -2.18 -9.70
N GLY A 359 -27.72 -2.22 -9.77
CA GLY A 359 -28.56 -1.13 -10.28
C GLY A 359 -28.70 -1.07 -11.80
N ALA A 360 -27.85 -1.79 -12.56
CA ALA A 360 -27.97 -1.85 -14.01
C ALA A 360 -29.20 -2.67 -14.44
N ARG A 361 -29.80 -2.31 -15.56
CA ARG A 361 -30.83 -3.11 -16.23
C ARG A 361 -30.12 -4.19 -17.04
N THR A 362 -30.46 -5.44 -16.81
CA THR A 362 -29.85 -6.58 -17.48
C THR A 362 -30.90 -7.40 -18.22
N GLY A 363 -30.52 -7.90 -19.38
CA GLY A 363 -31.32 -8.80 -20.19
C GLY A 363 -30.46 -9.96 -20.64
N VAL A 364 -31.07 -11.12 -20.89
CA VAL A 364 -30.33 -12.31 -21.32
C VAL A 364 -30.99 -12.96 -22.53
N VAL A 365 -30.18 -13.18 -23.55
CA VAL A 365 -30.53 -13.90 -24.77
C VAL A 365 -29.69 -15.17 -24.83
N LYS A 366 -30.34 -16.27 -25.17
CA LYS A 366 -29.73 -17.58 -25.34
C LYS A 366 -29.61 -17.90 -26.83
N ILE A 367 -28.39 -18.12 -27.28
CA ILE A 367 -28.08 -18.71 -28.58
C ILE A 367 -28.52 -20.17 -28.52
N ASN A 368 -29.50 -20.51 -29.34
CA ASN A 368 -30.01 -21.85 -29.56
C ASN A 368 -30.61 -21.86 -30.97
N CYS A 369 -31.19 -22.97 -31.43
CA CYS A 369 -31.86 -23.07 -32.72
C CYS A 369 -33.35 -23.40 -32.51
N PRO A 370 -34.25 -22.39 -32.48
CA PRO A 370 -34.01 -20.95 -32.64
C PRO A 370 -33.51 -20.26 -31.35
N ALA A 371 -32.92 -19.07 -31.50
CA ALA A 371 -32.50 -18.23 -30.37
C ALA A 371 -33.69 -17.79 -29.52
N LYS A 372 -33.47 -17.59 -28.21
CA LYS A 372 -34.54 -17.27 -27.26
C LYS A 372 -34.13 -16.17 -26.28
N LYS A 373 -35.05 -15.23 -26.04
CA LYS A 373 -34.96 -14.33 -24.89
C LYS A 373 -35.25 -15.11 -23.61
N MET A 374 -34.34 -15.06 -22.65
CA MET A 374 -34.49 -15.74 -21.36
C MET A 374 -34.92 -14.76 -20.26
N LEU A 375 -34.43 -13.52 -20.33
CA LEU A 375 -34.79 -12.45 -19.41
C LEU A 375 -35.03 -11.16 -20.18
N ASP A 376 -36.14 -10.49 -19.87
CA ASP A 376 -36.39 -9.11 -20.29
C ASP A 376 -35.43 -8.14 -19.60
N MET A 377 -35.24 -6.95 -20.19
CA MET A 377 -34.44 -5.90 -19.58
C MET A 377 -35.06 -5.45 -18.26
N GLY A 378 -34.33 -5.62 -17.16
CA GLY A 378 -34.78 -5.26 -15.82
C GLY A 378 -33.69 -5.39 -14.77
N GLN A 379 -33.99 -5.06 -13.52
CA GLN A 379 -33.09 -5.40 -12.41
C GLN A 379 -33.44 -6.81 -11.94
N HIS A 380 -32.46 -7.69 -11.96
CA HIS A 380 -32.64 -9.11 -11.61
C HIS A 380 -31.70 -9.50 -10.49
N THR A 381 -32.18 -10.35 -9.60
CA THR A 381 -31.37 -10.99 -8.58
C THR A 381 -30.58 -12.17 -9.16
N PRO A 382 -29.46 -12.58 -8.55
CA PRO A 382 -28.74 -13.79 -8.95
C PRO A 382 -29.62 -15.04 -8.96
N ALA A 383 -30.56 -15.15 -8.02
CA ALA A 383 -31.48 -16.28 -7.95
C ALA A 383 -32.43 -16.32 -9.16
N GLU A 384 -33.01 -15.18 -9.53
CA GLU A 384 -33.88 -15.06 -10.71
C GLU A 384 -33.12 -15.35 -12.01
N ILE A 385 -31.86 -14.91 -12.11
CA ILE A 385 -31.00 -15.24 -13.26
C ILE A 385 -30.78 -16.74 -13.35
N MET A 386 -30.35 -17.38 -12.26
CA MET A 386 -30.08 -18.81 -12.25
C MET A 386 -31.34 -19.64 -12.56
N SER A 387 -32.52 -19.22 -12.07
CA SER A 387 -33.77 -19.93 -12.34
C SER A 387 -34.27 -19.73 -13.77
N SER A 388 -34.19 -18.50 -14.31
CA SER A 388 -34.78 -18.16 -15.60
C SER A 388 -34.01 -18.72 -16.79
N LEU A 389 -32.70 -18.97 -16.64
CA LEU A 389 -31.87 -19.56 -17.70
C LEU A 389 -32.17 -21.05 -17.94
N GLY A 390 -32.76 -21.74 -16.96
CA GLY A 390 -33.21 -23.12 -17.11
C GLY A 390 -32.10 -24.14 -17.38
N PRO A 391 -32.47 -25.38 -17.80
CA PRO A 391 -31.51 -26.44 -18.10
C PRO A 391 -30.81 -26.23 -19.46
N TYR A 392 -29.72 -26.97 -19.67
CA TYR A 392 -29.01 -27.05 -20.94
C TYR A 392 -29.81 -27.85 -21.98
N HIS A 393 -29.82 -27.42 -23.25
CA HIS A 393 -30.67 -28.03 -24.30
C HIS A 393 -29.93 -28.58 -25.53
N ASN A 394 -28.60 -28.51 -25.58
CA ASN A 394 -27.80 -29.07 -26.69
C ASN A 394 -28.31 -28.62 -28.07
N GLY A 395 -28.42 -27.30 -28.27
CA GLY A 395 -28.96 -26.69 -29.49
C GLY A 395 -27.93 -26.47 -30.60
N GLY A 396 -28.39 -25.97 -31.74
CA GLY A 396 -27.51 -25.32 -32.74
C GLY A 396 -27.33 -23.84 -32.44
N SER A 397 -26.35 -23.20 -33.07
CA SER A 397 -26.01 -21.79 -32.81
C SER A 397 -26.65 -20.83 -33.81
N ALA A 398 -27.74 -20.16 -33.42
CA ALA A 398 -28.36 -19.07 -34.20
C ALA A 398 -27.83 -17.70 -33.76
N LEU A 399 -26.69 -17.28 -34.31
CA LEU A 399 -26.00 -16.05 -33.90
C LEU A 399 -26.76 -14.81 -34.38
N GLY A 400 -27.26 -14.83 -35.62
CA GLY A 400 -28.06 -13.74 -36.19
C GLY A 400 -29.39 -13.55 -35.45
N GLY A 401 -30.06 -14.65 -35.12
CA GLY A 401 -31.30 -14.63 -34.34
C GLY A 401 -31.10 -14.10 -32.91
N ALA A 402 -29.99 -14.46 -32.27
CA ALA A 402 -29.65 -13.92 -30.95
C ALA A 402 -29.36 -12.41 -31.02
N ALA A 403 -28.63 -11.95 -32.05
CA ALA A 403 -28.42 -10.52 -32.29
C ALA A 403 -29.72 -9.78 -32.57
N TYR A 404 -30.64 -10.36 -33.34
CA TYR A 404 -31.95 -9.77 -33.61
C TYR A 404 -32.73 -9.52 -32.32
N ILE A 405 -32.82 -10.52 -31.43
CA ILE A 405 -33.49 -10.38 -30.14
C ILE A 405 -32.81 -9.32 -29.26
N ALA A 406 -31.47 -9.34 -29.18
CA ALA A 406 -30.71 -8.37 -28.41
C ALA A 406 -30.92 -6.93 -28.92
N GLU A 407 -30.97 -6.74 -30.25
CA GLU A 407 -31.26 -5.44 -30.85
C GLU A 407 -32.65 -4.93 -30.44
N GLN A 408 -33.67 -5.78 -30.46
CA GLN A 408 -35.03 -5.41 -30.04
C GLN A 408 -35.09 -4.99 -28.57
N MET A 409 -34.25 -5.58 -27.72
CA MET A 409 -34.11 -5.21 -26.32
C MET A 409 -33.42 -3.84 -26.18
N LEU A 410 -32.27 -3.65 -26.84
CA LEU A 410 -31.47 -2.42 -26.78
C LEU A 410 -32.21 -1.18 -27.31
N GLN A 411 -33.06 -1.34 -28.33
CA GLN A 411 -33.85 -0.25 -28.92
C GLN A 411 -34.90 0.32 -27.95
N ARG A 412 -35.36 -0.48 -26.99
CA ARG A 412 -36.36 -0.07 -26.00
C ARG A 412 -35.75 0.61 -24.78
N GLU A 413 -34.43 0.53 -24.63
CA GLU A 413 -33.73 1.08 -23.48
C GLU A 413 -33.40 2.57 -23.66
N THR A 414 -33.68 3.36 -22.62
CA THR A 414 -33.40 4.81 -22.58
C THR A 414 -32.17 5.15 -21.74
N THR A 415 -31.44 4.13 -21.28
CA THR A 415 -30.27 4.27 -20.42
C THR A 415 -29.10 4.94 -21.15
N SER A 416 -28.34 5.78 -20.44
CA SER A 416 -27.25 6.57 -21.03
C SER A 416 -26.06 5.74 -21.49
N ALA A 417 -25.83 4.58 -20.87
CA ALA A 417 -24.81 3.61 -21.29
C ALA A 417 -25.44 2.26 -21.65
N LYS A 418 -25.04 1.68 -22.78
CA LYS A 418 -25.53 0.38 -23.25
C LYS A 418 -24.36 -0.53 -23.59
N GLY A 419 -24.49 -1.81 -23.23
CA GLY A 419 -23.46 -2.81 -23.52
C GLY A 419 -24.04 -4.17 -23.90
N VAL A 420 -23.25 -4.93 -24.66
CA VAL A 420 -23.50 -6.33 -25.01
C VAL A 420 -22.29 -7.15 -24.60
N ILE A 421 -22.51 -8.20 -23.82
CA ILE A 421 -21.49 -9.19 -23.49
C ILE A 421 -21.87 -10.50 -24.17
N TRP A 422 -21.06 -10.91 -25.13
CA TRP A 422 -21.31 -12.08 -25.97
C TRP A 422 -20.37 -13.22 -25.57
N LEU A 423 -20.90 -14.37 -25.15
CA LEU A 423 -20.12 -15.56 -24.77
C LEU A 423 -20.43 -16.70 -25.74
N THR A 424 -19.46 -17.12 -26.56
CA THR A 424 -19.62 -18.22 -27.54
C THR A 424 -18.25 -18.62 -28.12
N ASP A 425 -18.20 -19.74 -28.81
CA ASP A 425 -17.08 -20.15 -29.69
C ASP A 425 -17.18 -19.54 -31.11
N GLY A 426 -18.32 -18.93 -31.44
CA GLY A 426 -18.53 -18.21 -32.69
C GLY A 426 -18.69 -19.14 -33.90
N ASP A 427 -19.13 -20.38 -33.70
CA ASP A 427 -19.47 -21.30 -34.77
C ASP A 427 -20.99 -21.29 -35.03
N PRO A 428 -21.46 -20.77 -36.18
CA PRO A 428 -22.88 -20.82 -36.53
C PRO A 428 -23.28 -22.25 -36.90
N GLY A 429 -24.50 -22.66 -36.54
CA GLY A 429 -24.94 -24.04 -36.72
C GLY A 429 -26.45 -24.26 -36.76
N CYS A 430 -27.23 -23.21 -37.06
CA CYS A 430 -28.69 -23.27 -37.06
C CYS A 430 -29.30 -23.00 -38.43
N SER A 431 -30.20 -23.89 -38.88
CA SER A 431 -30.97 -23.72 -40.13
C SER A 431 -32.10 -22.70 -40.04
N TRP A 432 -32.51 -22.31 -38.82
CA TRP A 432 -33.53 -21.31 -38.53
C TRP A 432 -32.93 -19.96 -38.10
N ASP A 433 -31.67 -19.70 -38.48
CA ASP A 433 -30.99 -18.45 -38.15
C ASP A 433 -31.46 -17.28 -39.04
N HIS A 434 -31.14 -16.06 -38.64
CA HIS A 434 -31.41 -14.84 -39.41
C HIS A 434 -30.27 -14.52 -40.40
N GLY A 435 -29.57 -15.53 -40.92
CA GLY A 435 -28.33 -15.37 -41.68
C GLY A 435 -27.28 -14.61 -40.87
N ASP A 436 -26.45 -13.83 -41.55
CA ASP A 436 -25.32 -13.08 -40.97
C ASP A 436 -25.74 -11.77 -40.25
N TYR A 437 -26.95 -11.74 -39.66
CA TYR A 437 -27.54 -10.53 -39.10
C TYR A 437 -26.72 -9.92 -37.96
N GLU A 438 -25.98 -10.74 -37.21
CA GLU A 438 -25.07 -10.32 -36.13
C GLU A 438 -24.04 -9.29 -36.59
N TYR A 439 -23.59 -9.35 -37.85
CA TYR A 439 -22.68 -8.33 -38.37
C TYR A 439 -23.38 -7.00 -38.54
N SER A 440 -24.56 -6.98 -39.18
CA SER A 440 -25.32 -5.74 -39.39
C SER A 440 -25.82 -5.12 -38.08
N ALA A 441 -26.24 -5.95 -37.12
CA ALA A 441 -26.64 -5.52 -35.78
C ALA A 441 -25.45 -4.94 -35.02
N SER A 442 -24.30 -5.62 -35.01
CA SER A 442 -23.10 -5.12 -34.33
C SER A 442 -22.58 -3.80 -34.92
N ASP A 443 -22.63 -3.63 -36.24
CA ASP A 443 -22.31 -2.36 -36.91
C ASP A 443 -23.25 -1.23 -36.46
N LYS A 444 -24.54 -1.53 -36.33
CA LYS A 444 -25.54 -0.57 -35.86
C LYS A 444 -25.33 -0.22 -34.38
N TRP A 445 -25.14 -1.22 -33.52
CA TRP A 445 -24.85 -1.05 -32.10
C TRP A 445 -23.64 -0.13 -31.88
N ARG A 446 -22.55 -0.34 -32.63
CA ARG A 446 -21.38 0.56 -32.56
C ARG A 446 -21.69 1.99 -32.96
N ARG A 447 -22.48 2.21 -34.03
CA ARG A 447 -22.93 3.55 -34.44
C ARG A 447 -23.82 4.23 -33.40
N GLU A 448 -24.55 3.44 -32.62
CA GLU A 448 -25.40 3.89 -31.51
C GLU A 448 -24.66 3.94 -30.15
N ASN A 449 -23.32 3.86 -30.17
CA ASN A 449 -22.47 3.89 -28.99
C ASN A 449 -22.75 2.77 -27.96
N VAL A 450 -23.24 1.61 -28.43
CA VAL A 450 -23.39 0.40 -27.62
C VAL A 450 -22.03 -0.32 -27.59
N ARG A 451 -21.52 -0.57 -26.38
CA ARG A 451 -20.25 -1.26 -26.17
C ARG A 451 -20.41 -2.76 -26.37
N ILE A 452 -19.66 -3.36 -27.29
CA ILE A 452 -19.70 -4.81 -27.52
C ILE A 452 -18.43 -5.43 -26.94
N LEU A 453 -18.58 -6.41 -26.06
CA LEU A 453 -17.47 -7.23 -25.56
C LEU A 453 -17.74 -8.69 -25.93
N TYR A 454 -16.76 -9.31 -26.59
CA TYR A 454 -16.88 -10.69 -27.06
C TYR A 454 -15.93 -11.57 -26.25
N VAL A 455 -16.47 -12.58 -25.59
CA VAL A 455 -15.71 -13.62 -24.88
C VAL A 455 -15.63 -14.83 -25.80
N ALA A 456 -14.51 -14.94 -26.50
CA ALA A 456 -14.22 -16.02 -27.44
C ALA A 456 -13.76 -17.26 -26.68
N ILE A 457 -14.62 -18.27 -26.58
CA ILE A 457 -14.35 -19.48 -25.79
C ILE A 457 -13.97 -20.61 -26.74
N GLN A 458 -12.84 -21.28 -26.50
CA GLN A 458 -12.33 -22.34 -27.40
C GLN A 458 -12.14 -21.91 -28.87
N ALA A 459 -12.15 -20.61 -29.13
CA ALA A 459 -11.97 -20.01 -30.44
C ALA A 459 -10.76 -19.08 -30.47
N SER A 460 -10.18 -18.90 -31.65
CA SER A 460 -9.13 -17.90 -31.83
C SER A 460 -9.73 -16.50 -31.63
N PRO A 461 -9.17 -15.67 -30.73
CA PRO A 461 -9.60 -14.28 -30.58
C PRO A 461 -9.41 -13.42 -31.85
N ASP A 462 -8.59 -13.89 -32.79
CA ASP A 462 -8.29 -13.22 -34.06
C ASP A 462 -9.17 -13.76 -35.22
N LYS A 463 -10.14 -14.62 -34.92
CA LYS A 463 -11.08 -15.16 -35.91
C LYS A 463 -11.87 -14.00 -36.57
N PRO A 464 -11.87 -13.88 -37.91
CA PRO A 464 -12.47 -12.72 -38.60
C PRO A 464 -13.93 -12.46 -38.25
N GLU A 465 -14.73 -13.52 -38.08
CA GLU A 465 -16.15 -13.44 -37.72
C GLU A 465 -16.33 -12.84 -36.32
N ILE A 466 -15.48 -13.24 -35.37
CA ILE A 466 -15.47 -12.70 -34.00
C ILE A 466 -15.05 -11.23 -34.01
N LEU A 467 -13.99 -10.89 -34.74
CA LEU A 467 -13.52 -9.51 -34.88
C LEU A 467 -14.56 -8.61 -35.53
N ARG A 468 -15.32 -9.12 -36.50
CA ARG A 468 -16.40 -8.38 -37.15
C ARG A 468 -17.53 -8.03 -36.18
N VAL A 469 -17.91 -8.96 -35.31
CA VAL A 469 -18.92 -8.70 -34.26
C VAL A 469 -18.36 -7.77 -33.17
N ALA A 470 -17.12 -8.00 -32.71
CA ALA A 470 -16.51 -7.20 -31.65
C ALA A 470 -16.08 -5.79 -32.12
N GLY A 471 -15.90 -5.60 -33.43
CA GLY A 471 -15.42 -4.38 -34.08
C GLY A 471 -13.92 -4.13 -33.96
N ASP A 472 -13.30 -4.53 -32.85
CA ASP A 472 -11.87 -4.39 -32.60
C ASP A 472 -11.34 -5.53 -31.73
N ARG A 473 -10.07 -5.91 -31.92
CA ARG A 473 -9.41 -6.98 -31.18
C ARG A 473 -9.35 -6.72 -29.67
N SER A 474 -9.26 -5.46 -29.27
CA SER A 474 -9.28 -5.04 -27.87
C SER A 474 -10.62 -5.29 -27.18
N ASN A 475 -11.69 -5.53 -27.94
CA ASN A 475 -13.01 -5.88 -27.41
C ASN A 475 -13.20 -7.40 -27.26
N VAL A 476 -12.20 -8.20 -27.65
CA VAL A 476 -12.22 -9.65 -27.56
C VAL A 476 -11.43 -10.13 -26.35
N ILE A 477 -12.06 -10.96 -25.53
CA ILE A 477 -11.49 -11.60 -24.35
C ILE A 477 -11.43 -13.10 -24.64
N LYS A 478 -10.27 -13.71 -24.43
CA LYS A 478 -10.09 -15.14 -24.64
C LYS A 478 -10.61 -15.91 -23.42
N GLY A 479 -11.45 -16.91 -23.66
CA GLY A 479 -11.78 -17.97 -22.71
C GLY A 479 -11.22 -19.30 -23.20
N ASP A 480 -10.64 -20.10 -22.30
CA ASP A 480 -10.00 -21.35 -22.70
C ASP A 480 -11.00 -22.50 -22.89
N ARG A 481 -11.95 -22.67 -21.96
CA ARG A 481 -12.98 -23.71 -22.00
C ARG A 481 -14.27 -23.25 -21.34
N PHE A 482 -15.42 -23.74 -21.81
CA PHE A 482 -16.70 -23.42 -21.18
C PHE A 482 -16.84 -24.00 -19.77
N ASP A 483 -16.40 -25.23 -19.55
CA ASP A 483 -16.48 -25.94 -18.25
C ASP A 483 -15.41 -25.53 -17.23
N ASN A 484 -14.50 -24.64 -17.64
CA ASN A 484 -13.50 -24.02 -16.77
C ASN A 484 -13.25 -22.58 -17.23
N LEU A 485 -14.32 -21.80 -17.32
CA LEU A 485 -14.20 -20.35 -17.44
C LEU A 485 -13.57 -19.86 -16.14
N ASP A 486 -12.34 -19.33 -16.18
CA ASP A 486 -11.77 -18.61 -15.03
C ASP A 486 -12.64 -17.38 -14.78
N GLN A 487 -13.73 -17.59 -14.04
CA GLN A 487 -14.78 -16.60 -13.88
C GLN A 487 -14.22 -15.35 -13.22
N ALA A 488 -13.23 -15.46 -12.35
CA ALA A 488 -12.64 -14.30 -11.69
C ALA A 488 -11.85 -13.45 -12.69
N GLU A 489 -10.99 -14.07 -13.50
CA GLU A 489 -10.19 -13.34 -14.48
C GLU A 489 -11.04 -12.78 -15.63
N ILE A 490 -11.90 -13.61 -16.23
CA ILE A 490 -12.76 -13.21 -17.36
C ILE A 490 -13.71 -12.11 -16.90
N LEU A 491 -14.37 -12.27 -15.74
CA LEU A 491 -15.28 -11.25 -15.23
C LEU A 491 -14.55 -9.94 -14.98
N ARG A 492 -13.36 -9.98 -14.37
CA ARG A 492 -12.55 -8.79 -14.17
C ARG A 492 -12.21 -8.10 -15.50
N ASN A 493 -11.78 -8.85 -16.51
CA ASN A 493 -11.41 -8.30 -17.82
C ASN A 493 -12.62 -7.71 -18.55
N VAL A 494 -13.78 -8.39 -18.50
CA VAL A 494 -15.04 -7.90 -19.09
C VAL A 494 -15.46 -6.61 -18.39
N MET A 495 -15.52 -6.62 -17.05
CA MET A 495 -15.96 -5.46 -16.28
C MET A 495 -15.02 -4.28 -16.47
N GLN A 496 -13.70 -4.48 -16.46
CA GLN A 496 -12.74 -3.42 -16.75
C GLN A 496 -12.98 -2.78 -18.13
N LYS A 497 -13.21 -3.58 -19.17
CA LYS A 497 -13.44 -3.05 -20.53
C LYS A 497 -14.83 -2.46 -20.75
N LEU A 498 -15.81 -2.86 -19.95
CA LEU A 498 -17.18 -2.34 -19.99
C LEU A 498 -17.30 -1.02 -19.22
N CYS A 499 -16.51 -0.89 -18.13
CA CYS A 499 -16.57 0.21 -17.18
C CYS A 499 -15.59 1.35 -17.45
N ASN A 500 -14.51 1.09 -18.18
CA ASN A 500 -13.55 2.13 -18.52
C ASN A 500 -14.12 2.95 -19.69
N GLU A 501 -14.82 4.05 -19.38
CA GLU A 501 -15.01 5.13 -20.35
C GLU A 501 -13.63 5.78 -20.52
N ILE A 502 -12.96 5.48 -21.62
CA ILE A 502 -11.90 6.34 -22.12
C ILE A 502 -12.62 7.28 -23.07
N ASP A 503 -12.94 8.48 -22.58
CA ASP A 503 -13.02 9.65 -23.45
C ASP A 503 -11.61 10.03 -23.93
#